data_AF-A0A7J4G2F9-F1
#
_entry.id   AF-A0A7J4G2F9-F1
#
_cell.length_a   1.000
_cell.length_b   1.000
_cell.length_c   1.000
_cell.angle_alpha   90.00
_cell.angle_beta   90.00
_cell.angle_gamma   90.00
#
_symmetry.space_group_name_H-M   'P 1'
#
loop_
_entity.id
_entity.type
_entity.pdbx_description
1 polymer ?
#
loop_
_entity_poly.entity_id
_entity_poly.type
_entity_poly.pdbx_seq_one_letter_code
_entity_poly.pdbx_strand_id
1 'polypeptide(L)' 'MLKKRIIGIITTKDGIVVQSINFDRYLPVGDVGISIEAFCDWEIDEIILLDIGASKKNNTPFEKN' A
#
# COMPACT_ATOMS: atom_id res chain seq x y z
N MET A 1 0.71 -29.93 -2.35
CA MET A 1 0.10 -28.99 -1.39
C MET A 1 0.23 -27.59 -1.94
N LEU A 2 -0.80 -26.73 -1.82
CA LEU A 2 -0.66 -25.33 -2.20
C LEU A 2 0.39 -24.63 -1.31
N LYS A 3 1.25 -23.80 -1.90
CA LYS A 3 2.22 -22.99 -1.16
C LYS A 3 1.47 -21.98 -0.28
N LYS A 4 1.96 -21.72 0.94
CA LYS A 4 1.50 -20.58 1.75
C LYS A 4 2.03 -19.30 1.10
N ARG A 5 1.16 -18.31 0.88
CA ARG A 5 1.50 -17.03 0.27
C ARG A 5 1.94 -16.01 1.32
N ILE A 6 2.95 -15.21 1.02
CA ILE A 6 3.32 -13.99 1.73
C ILE A 6 2.70 -12.81 0.99
N ILE A 7 1.97 -11.97 1.71
CA ILE A 7 1.33 -10.78 1.14
C ILE A 7 1.98 -9.54 1.76
N GLY A 8 2.60 -8.73 0.93
CA GLY A 8 3.17 -7.44 1.31
C GLY A 8 2.12 -6.33 1.20
N ILE A 9 1.97 -5.50 2.23
CA ILE A 9 1.04 -4.36 2.19
C ILE A 9 1.84 -3.06 2.18
N ILE A 10 1.65 -2.26 1.14
CA ILE A 10 2.19 -0.90 1.01
C ILE A 10 1.05 0.05 1.33
N THR A 11 1.11 0.67 2.52
CA THR A 11 0.11 1.66 2.94
C THR A 11 0.49 3.03 2.38
N THR A 12 -0.40 3.65 1.61
CA THR A 12 -0.18 4.96 1.03
C THR A 12 -1.18 5.98 1.53
N LYS A 13 -0.75 7.24 1.60
CA LYS A 13 -1.60 8.38 1.84
C LYS A 13 -1.10 9.53 0.99
N ASP A 14 -2.01 10.13 0.23
CA ASP A 14 -1.69 11.23 -0.68
C ASP A 14 -0.58 10.88 -1.69
N GLY A 15 -0.51 9.61 -2.12
CA GLY A 15 0.47 9.12 -3.08
C GLY A 15 1.84 8.75 -2.51
N ILE A 16 2.06 8.88 -1.19
CA ILE A 16 3.34 8.58 -0.53
C ILE A 16 3.16 7.36 0.38
N VAL A 17 4.20 6.52 0.52
CA VAL A 17 4.19 5.40 1.47
C VAL A 17 4.29 5.94 2.89
N VAL A 18 3.40 5.50 3.77
CA VAL A 18 3.36 5.96 5.16
C VAL A 18 3.44 4.83 6.17
N GLN A 19 4.14 5.10 7.27
CA GLN A 19 4.03 4.32 8.49
C GLN A 19 2.91 4.89 9.36
N SER A 20 1.94 4.05 9.70
CA SER A 20 0.88 4.38 10.66
C SER A 20 1.37 4.13 12.10
N ILE A 21 1.14 5.11 12.97
CA ILE A 21 1.30 4.98 14.42
C ILE A 21 -0.08 5.24 15.03
N ASN A 22 -0.60 4.27 15.78
CA ASN A 22 -1.91 4.33 16.45
C ASN A 22 -3.10 4.68 15.54
N PHE A 23 -2.96 4.58 14.21
CA PHE A 23 -4.01 4.95 13.23
C PHE A 23 -4.42 6.43 13.22
N ASP A 24 -3.68 7.31 13.90
CA ASP A 24 -3.94 8.76 13.91
C ASP A 24 -2.76 9.57 13.35
N ARG A 25 -1.56 9.00 13.36
CA ARG A 25 -0.32 9.64 12.88
C ARG A 25 0.26 8.82 11.73
N TYR A 26 0.61 9.51 10.66
CA TYR A 26 1.09 8.91 9.42
C TYR A 26 2.40 9.58 9.02
N LEU A 27 3.52 8.86 9.18
CA LEU A 27 4.85 9.36 8.85
C LEU A 27 5.22 8.95 7.43
N PRO A 28 5.67 9.88 6.56
CA PRO A 28 6.16 9.51 5.24
C PRO A 28 7.44 8.69 5.39
N VAL A 29 7.50 7.54 4.71
CA VAL A 29 8.66 6.61 4.80
C VAL A 29 9.27 6.25 3.46
N GLY A 30 8.62 6.60 2.34
CA GLY A 30 9.22 6.35 1.05
C GLY A 30 8.29 6.54 -0.14
N ASP A 31 8.85 6.18 -1.28
CA ASP A 31 8.16 6.15 -2.57
C ASP A 31 7.46 4.81 -2.82
N VAL A 32 6.38 4.84 -3.57
CA VAL A 32 5.57 3.65 -3.90
C VAL A 32 6.33 2.71 -4.83
N GLY A 33 6.96 3.24 -5.88
CA GLY A 33 7.71 2.45 -6.86
C GLY A 33 8.87 1.71 -6.21
N ILE A 34 9.67 2.41 -5.40
CA ILE A 34 10.80 1.81 -4.66
C ILE A 34 10.32 0.68 -3.74
N SER A 35 9.17 0.89 -3.06
CA SER A 35 8.61 -0.14 -2.16
C SER A 35 8.11 -1.37 -2.92
N ILE A 36 7.55 -1.18 -4.12
CA ILE A 36 7.15 -2.28 -5.01
C ILE A 36 8.38 -3.05 -5.47
N GLU A 37 9.44 -2.37 -5.94
CA GLU A 37 10.69 -3.01 -6.36
C GLU A 37 11.29 -3.86 -5.24
N ALA A 38 11.36 -3.33 -4.01
CA ALA A 38 11.85 -4.08 -2.86
C ALA A 38 11.01 -5.35 -2.57
N PHE A 39 9.68 -5.28 -2.70
CA PHE A 39 8.82 -6.45 -2.50
C PHE A 39 8.96 -7.49 -3.63
N CYS A 40 9.19 -7.04 -4.87
CA CYS A 40 9.52 -7.91 -5.99
C CYS A 40 10.87 -8.63 -5.76
N ASP A 41 11.90 -7.89 -5.32
CA ASP A 41 13.23 -8.44 -5.01
C ASP A 41 13.20 -9.47 -3.87
N TRP A 42 12.27 -9.31 -2.92
CA TRP A 42 12.02 -10.28 -1.83
C TRP A 42 11.11 -11.44 -2.23
N GLU A 43 10.70 -11.52 -3.50
CA GLU A 43 9.83 -12.57 -4.04
C GLU A 43 8.51 -12.72 -3.27
N ILE A 44 7.94 -11.59 -2.83
CA ILE A 44 6.60 -11.56 -2.21
C ILE A 44 5.58 -12.07 -3.23
N ASP A 45 4.73 -13.02 -2.82
CA ASP A 45 3.78 -13.65 -3.75
C ASP A 45 2.70 -12.66 -4.24
N GLU A 46 2.25 -11.74 -3.38
CA GLU A 46 1.25 -10.71 -3.69
C GLU A 46 1.52 -9.37 -2.99
N ILE A 47 1.25 -8.27 -3.70
CA ILE A 47 1.39 -6.91 -3.17
C ILE A 47 0.01 -6.24 -3.12
N ILE A 48 -0.35 -5.70 -1.96
CA ILE A 48 -1.52 -4.84 -1.78
C ILE A 48 -1.05 -3.40 -1.65
N LEU A 49 -1.49 -2.55 -2.57
CA LEU A 49 -1.35 -1.10 -2.46
C LEU A 49 -2.62 -0.52 -1.83
N LEU A 50 -2.51 0.05 -0.63
CA LEU A 50 -3.65 0.50 0.17
C LEU A 50 -3.64 2.02 0.39
N ASP A 51 -4.46 2.76 -0.35
CA ASP A 51 -4.67 4.20 -0.12
C ASP A 51 -5.64 4.43 1.04
N ILE A 52 -5.11 4.83 2.20
CA ILE A 52 -5.89 5.13 3.41
C ILE A 52 -6.50 6.54 3.40
N GLY A 53 -6.19 7.37 2.41
CA GLY A 53 -6.80 8.68 2.18
C GLY A 53 -8.03 8.64 1.27
N ALA A 54 -8.20 7.56 0.48
CA ALA A 54 -9.18 7.46 -0.59
C ALA A 54 -10.62 7.76 -0.13
N SER A 55 -11.07 7.14 0.97
CA SER A 55 -12.44 7.31 1.47
C SER A 55 -12.76 8.74 1.86
N LYS A 56 -11.79 9.49 2.40
CA LYS A 56 -12.00 10.91 2.77
C LYS A 56 -12.07 11.82 1.56
N LYS A 57 -11.45 11.42 0.44
CA LYS A 57 -11.45 12.17 -0.81
C LYS A 57 -12.60 11.80 -1.75
N ASN A 58 -13.46 10.85 -1.37
CA ASN A 58 -14.41 10.21 -2.27
C ASN A 58 -13.76 9.63 -3.53
N ASN A 59 -12.48 9.24 -3.45
CA ASN A 59 -11.80 8.55 -4.52
C ASN A 59 -12.27 7.10 -4.53
N THR A 60 -13.02 6.71 -5.55
CA THR A 60 -13.38 5.32 -5.81
C THR A 60 -12.40 4.72 -6.82
N PRO A 61 -12.02 3.44 -6.67
CA PRO A 61 -11.18 2.76 -7.67
C PRO A 61 -11.85 2.65 -9.05
N PHE A 62 -13.18 2.73 -9.07
CA PHE A 62 -13.99 2.69 -10.27
C PHE A 62 -14.41 4.12 -10.61
N GLU A 63 -14.19 4.56 -11.85
CA GLU A 63 -14.82 5.76 -12.36
C GLU A 63 -16.34 5.60 -12.23
N LYS A 64 -17.00 6.58 -11.60
CA LYS A 64 -18.45 6.70 -11.69
C LYS A 64 -18.76 7.17 -13.11
N ASN A 65 -18.99 6.21 -14.01
CA ASN A 65 -19.68 6.47 -15.28
C ASN A 65 -21.07 7.06 -14.99
#